data_AF-A0A379WWD3-F1
#
_entry.id   AF-A0A379WWD3-F1
#
_cell.length_a   1.000
_cell.length_b   1.000
_cell.length_c   1.000
_cell.angle_alpha   90.00
_cell.angle_beta   90.00
_cell.angle_gamma   90.00
#
_symmetry.space_group_name_H-M   'P 1'
#
loop_
_entity.id
_entity.type
_entity.pdbx_description
1 polymer ?
#
loop_
_entity_poly.entity_id
_entity_poly.type
_entity_poly.pdbx_seq_one_letter_code
_entity_poly.pdbx_strand_id
1 'polypeptide(L)'
;MVIHLKKLTMLLGMLLVNSPAFAHGHHAHGAPMTEVEQKAAAGVFDDANVRDRALTDWDGMWQSVYPYLVSGELDPCLQAKGEERPGENV
;
A
#
# COMPACT_ATOMS: atom_id res chain seq x y z
N MET A 1 -41.00 26.47 14.40
CA MET A 1 -40.09 25.35 14.06
C MET A 1 -38.89 25.84 13.24
N VAL A 2 -38.03 26.70 13.81
CA VAL A 2 -36.86 27.28 13.09
C VAL A 2 -35.54 27.01 13.84
N ILE A 3 -35.64 26.70 15.14
CA ILE A 3 -34.53 26.36 16.04
C ILE A 3 -33.93 24.96 15.77
N HIS A 4 -34.68 24.06 15.14
CA HIS A 4 -34.19 22.72 14.78
C HIS A 4 -33.47 22.69 13.43
N LEU A 5 -33.79 23.61 12.52
CA LEU A 5 -33.17 23.67 11.20
C LEU A 5 -31.74 24.24 11.27
N LYS A 6 -31.48 25.19 12.20
CA LYS A 6 -30.15 25.76 12.44
C LYS A 6 -29.15 24.78 13.06
N LYS A 7 -29.62 23.85 13.91
CA LYS A 7 -28.75 22.83 14.51
C LYS A 7 -28.37 21.74 13.50
N LEU A 8 -29.26 21.44 12.56
CA LEU A 8 -29.04 20.45 11.50
C LEU A 8 -28.04 20.96 10.46
N THR A 9 -28.04 22.25 10.12
CA THR A 9 -27.07 22.85 9.20
C THR A 9 -25.66 22.99 9.79
N MET A 10 -25.53 23.13 11.11
CA MET A 10 -24.21 23.15 11.77
C MET A 10 -23.54 21.77 11.79
N LEU A 11 -24.31 20.69 11.91
CA LEU A 11 -23.81 19.30 11.83
C LEU A 11 -23.37 18.88 10.41
N LEU A 12 -24.02 19.42 9.38
CA LEU A 12 -23.65 19.13 7.98
C LEU A 12 -22.36 19.84 7.55
N GLY A 13 -22.06 21.02 8.12
CA GLY A 13 -20.84 21.77 7.83
C GLY A 13 -19.55 21.11 8.35
N MET A 14 -19.65 20.31 9.41
CA MET A 14 -18.51 19.58 9.99
C MET A 14 -18.14 18.31 9.20
N LEU A 15 -18.99 17.88 8.27
CA LEU A 15 -18.79 16.69 7.44
C LEU A 15 -17.98 16.95 6.15
N LEU A 16 -17.66 18.22 5.84
CA LEU A 16 -17.03 18.62 4.57
C LEU A 16 -15.53 18.96 4.67
N VAL A 17 -14.89 18.76 5.82
CA VAL A 17 -13.44 18.94 5.97
C VAL A 17 -12.74 17.58 5.89
N ASN A 18 -12.81 16.94 4.72
CA ASN A 18 -11.89 15.87 4.34
C ASN A 18 -10.73 16.49 3.55
N SER A 19 -9.72 16.97 4.27
CA SER A 19 -8.44 17.34 3.66
C SER A 19 -7.51 16.12 3.68
N PRO A 20 -7.15 15.50 2.54
CA PRO A 20 -6.00 14.60 2.48
C PRO A 20 -4.72 15.43 2.44
N ALA A 21 -4.54 16.32 3.41
CA ALA A 21 -3.29 17.05 3.58
C ALA A 21 -2.42 16.19 4.49
N PHE A 22 -1.44 15.49 3.89
CA PHE A 22 -0.44 14.58 4.46
C PHE A 22 -0.62 13.10 4.11
N ALA A 23 -0.09 12.72 2.95
CA ALA A 23 0.33 11.34 2.71
C ALA A 23 1.62 11.29 1.88
N HIS A 24 2.65 12.05 2.26
CA HIS A 24 4.02 11.84 1.77
C HIS A 24 4.92 11.56 2.97
N GLY A 25 4.78 10.37 3.54
CA GLY A 25 5.66 9.83 4.57
C GLY A 25 6.88 9.14 3.98
N HIS A 26 7.87 8.83 4.81
CA HIS A 26 9.05 8.05 4.42
C HIS A 26 8.59 6.63 4.01
N HIS A 27 8.53 6.33 2.71
CA HIS A 27 8.12 5.02 2.18
C HIS A 27 9.21 3.94 2.32
N ALA A 28 10.37 4.29 2.87
CA ALA A 28 11.48 3.37 3.08
C ALA A 28 11.41 2.77 4.49
N HIS A 29 11.61 1.46 4.55
CA HIS A 29 11.74 0.70 5.78
C HIS A 29 13.07 -0.06 5.76
N GLY A 30 13.79 -0.05 6.89
CA GLY A 30 15.08 -0.74 7.02
C GLY A 30 16.25 -0.02 6.36
N ALA A 31 17.39 -0.72 6.27
CA ALA A 31 18.57 -0.25 5.56
C ALA A 31 18.37 -0.39 4.03
N PRO A 32 18.97 0.50 3.21
CA PRO A 32 18.98 0.33 1.76
C PRO A 32 19.61 -1.01 1.36
N MET A 33 19.04 -1.66 0.36
CA MET A 33 19.57 -2.91 -0.18
C MET A 33 20.90 -2.67 -0.90
N THR A 34 21.88 -3.54 -0.64
CA THR A 34 23.11 -3.65 -1.43
C THR A 34 22.79 -4.09 -2.86
N GLU A 35 23.73 -3.89 -3.80
CA GLU A 35 23.56 -4.34 -5.19
C GLU A 35 23.31 -5.85 -5.29
N VAL A 36 23.95 -6.65 -4.44
CA VAL A 36 23.77 -8.11 -4.37
C VAL A 36 22.35 -8.45 -3.93
N GLU A 37 21.83 -7.78 -2.90
CA GLU A 37 20.45 -7.99 -2.42
C GLU A 37 19.41 -7.54 -3.46
N GLN A 38 19.66 -6.44 -4.17
CA GLN A 38 18.77 -5.98 -5.25
C GLN A 38 18.68 -7.01 -6.38
N LYS A 39 19.82 -7.57 -6.80
CA LYS A 39 19.86 -8.65 -7.80
C LYS A 39 19.14 -9.90 -7.30
N ALA A 40 19.36 -10.29 -6.04
CA ALA A 40 18.68 -11.42 -5.43
C ALA A 40 17.16 -11.24 -5.40
N ALA A 41 16.66 -10.04 -5.07
CA ALA A 41 15.23 -9.73 -5.09
C ALA A 41 14.62 -9.72 -6.49
N ALA A 42 15.43 -9.44 -7.53
CA ALA A 42 15.04 -9.59 -8.93
C ALA A 42 15.13 -11.05 -9.44
N GLY A 43 15.46 -12.01 -8.57
CA GLY A 43 15.56 -13.43 -8.91
C GLY A 43 16.90 -13.86 -9.49
N VAL A 44 17.95 -13.03 -9.38
CA VAL A 44 19.30 -13.33 -9.86
C VAL A 44 20.25 -13.49 -8.68
N PHE A 45 20.58 -14.73 -8.32
CA PHE A 45 21.50 -15.05 -7.23
C PHE A 45 22.16 -16.42 -7.43
N ASP A 46 23.33 -16.62 -6.82
CA ASP A 46 23.97 -17.94 -6.72
C ASP A 46 23.42 -18.71 -5.52
N ASP A 47 23.26 -20.03 -5.65
CA ASP A 47 22.78 -20.91 -4.57
C ASP A 47 23.60 -20.80 -3.28
N ALA A 48 24.91 -20.55 -3.40
CA ALA A 48 25.81 -20.35 -2.26
C ALA A 48 25.46 -19.13 -1.40
N ASN A 49 24.65 -18.20 -1.92
CA ASN A 49 24.17 -17.02 -1.20
C ASN A 49 22.86 -17.28 -0.44
N VAL A 50 22.18 -18.41 -0.66
CA VAL A 50 20.97 -18.79 0.08
C VAL A 50 21.33 -19.21 1.50
N ARG A 51 20.55 -18.74 2.47
CA ARG A 51 20.79 -18.99 3.90
C ARG A 51 19.49 -19.31 4.63
N ASP A 52 19.61 -20.07 5.71
CA ASP A 52 18.52 -20.28 6.66
C ASP A 52 18.10 -18.96 7.30
N ARG A 53 16.80 -18.85 7.61
CA ARG A 53 16.19 -17.68 8.23
C ARG A 53 15.38 -18.08 9.45
N ALA A 54 15.40 -17.25 10.48
CA ALA A 54 14.62 -17.46 11.69
C ALA A 54 13.15 -17.08 11.44
N LEU A 55 12.22 -17.70 12.18
CA LEU A 55 10.80 -17.36 12.11
C LEU A 55 10.53 -15.88 12.46
N THR A 56 11.39 -15.30 13.29
CA THR A 56 11.30 -13.90 13.74
C THR A 56 11.40 -12.89 12.62
N ASP A 57 11.92 -13.28 11.45
CA ASP A 57 11.91 -12.44 10.25
C ASP A 57 10.48 -12.10 9.77
N TRP A 58 9.48 -12.86 10.24
CA TRP A 58 8.06 -12.67 9.96
C TRP A 58 7.25 -12.34 11.21
N ASP A 59 7.88 -11.95 12.32
CA ASP A 59 7.16 -11.56 13.53
C ASP A 59 6.31 -10.31 13.28
N GLY A 60 5.06 -10.37 13.72
CA GLY A 60 4.10 -9.28 13.56
C GLY A 60 2.70 -9.78 13.20
N MET A 61 1.77 -8.83 13.08
CA MET A 61 0.43 -9.11 12.59
C MET A 61 0.37 -8.83 11.10
N TRP A 62 -0.11 -9.79 10.33
CA TRP A 62 -0.22 -9.71 8.88
C TRP A 62 -1.68 -9.65 8.45
N GLN A 63 -1.97 -8.78 7.48
CA GLN A 63 -3.30 -8.68 6.88
C GLN A 63 -3.26 -9.21 5.44
N SER A 64 -4.27 -10.01 5.08
CA SER A 64 -4.46 -10.41 3.68
C SER A 64 -4.77 -9.20 2.80
N VAL A 65 -4.14 -9.15 1.62
CA VAL A 65 -4.42 -8.13 0.60
C VAL A 65 -5.65 -8.45 -0.24
N TYR A 66 -6.20 -9.66 -0.15
CA TYR A 66 -7.32 -10.12 -0.96
C TYR A 66 -8.59 -9.26 -0.86
N PRO A 67 -9.00 -8.76 0.33
CA PRO A 67 -10.16 -7.88 0.43
C PRO A 67 -10.03 -6.60 -0.41
N TYR A 68 -8.80 -6.05 -0.52
CA TYR A 68 -8.53 -4.85 -1.34
C TYR A 68 -8.57 -5.13 -2.83
N LEU A 69 -8.22 -6.36 -3.24
CA LEU A 69 -8.43 -6.79 -4.61
C LEU A 69 -9.93 -6.88 -4.93
N VAL A 70 -10.71 -7.49 -4.04
CA VAL A 70 -12.16 -7.67 -4.24
C VAL A 70 -12.92 -6.34 -4.18
N SER A 71 -12.48 -5.37 -3.37
CA SER A 71 -13.10 -4.05 -3.28
C SER A 71 -12.75 -3.12 -4.46
N GLY A 72 -11.77 -3.49 -5.30
CA GLY A 72 -11.25 -2.65 -6.38
C GLY A 72 -10.25 -1.58 -5.93
N GLU A 73 -9.86 -1.57 -4.64
CA GLU A 73 -8.87 -0.60 -4.12
C GLU A 73 -7.47 -0.79 -4.74
N LEU A 74 -7.17 -1.98 -5.29
CA LEU A 74 -5.93 -2.25 -6.00
C LEU A 74 -5.97 -1.94 -7.51
N ASP A 75 -7.10 -1.53 -8.07
CA ASP A 75 -7.26 -1.25 -9.50
C ASP A 75 -6.21 -0.27 -10.04
N PRO A 76 -5.86 0.84 -9.35
CA PRO A 76 -4.81 1.75 -9.83
C PRO A 76 -3.44 1.08 -9.97
N CYS A 77 -3.11 0.12 -9.10
CA CYS A 77 -1.87 -0.64 -9.17
C CYS A 77 -1.85 -1.57 -10.39
N LEU A 78 -2.98 -2.25 -10.65
CA LEU A 78 -3.13 -3.15 -11.79
C LEU A 78 -3.10 -2.38 -13.12
N GLN A 79 -3.79 -1.24 -13.19
CA GLN A 79 -3.75 -0.37 -14.37
C GLN A 79 -2.33 0.12 -14.66
N ALA A 80 -1.62 0.63 -13.66
CA ALA A 80 -0.23 1.08 -13.83
C ALA A 80 0.67 -0.04 -14.35
N LYS A 81 0.50 -1.28 -13.86
CA LYS A 81 1.22 -2.46 -14.37
C LYS A 81 0.89 -2.79 -15.82
N GLY A 82 -0.39 -2.68 -16.21
CA GLY A 82 -0.82 -2.91 -17.59
C GLY A 82 -0.28 -1.86 -18.57
N GLU A 83 -0.21 -0.60 -18.15
CA GLU A 83 0.39 0.49 -18.94
C GLU A 83 1.91 0.31 -19.11
N GLU A 84 2.61 -0.15 -18.08
CA GLU A 84 4.05 -0.45 -18.14
C GLU A 84 4.36 -1.67 -19.02
N ARG A 85 3.42 -2.62 -19.12
CA ARG A 85 3.60 -3.90 -19.84
C ARG A 85 2.47 -4.15 -20.85
N PRO A 86 2.40 -3.37 -21.95
CA PRO A 86 1.31 -3.49 -22.91
C PRO A 86 1.28 -4.88 -23.57
N GLY A 87 0.15 -5.58 -23.48
CA GLY A 87 -0.07 -6.88 -24.14
C GLY A 87 0.11 -8.10 -23.25
N GLU A 88 0.50 -7.93 -21.98
CA GLU A 88 0.44 -8.96 -20.96
C GLU A 88 -0.89 -8.80 -20.20
N ASN A 89 -1.74 -9.83 -20.21
CA ASN A 89 -2.99 -9.80 -19.45
C ASN A 89 -2.62 -9.89 -17.95
N VAL A 90 -2.87 -8.81 -17.20
CA VAL A 90 -2.74 -8.75 -15.73
C VAL A 90 -3.98 -9.37 -15.08
#